data_AF-A0ABD0PAI0-F1
#
_entry.id   AF-A0ABD0PAI0-F1
#
_cell.length_a   1.000
_cell.length_b   1.000
_cell.length_c   1.000
_cell.angle_alpha   90.00
_cell.angle_beta   90.00
_cell.angle_gamma   90.00
#
_symmetry.space_group_name_H-M   'P 1'
#
loop_
_entity.id
_entity.type
_entity.pdbx_description
1 polymer ?
#
loop_
_entity_poly.entity_id
_entity_poly.type
_entity_poly.pdbx_seq_one_letter_code
_entity_poly.pdbx_strand_id
1 'polypeptide(L)' 'QVPERFLEVAQITLREFFNAIVAGKDVDPSWKKAIYKVICKLDSEVPEIFKSPNCLQELLH' A
#
# COMPACT_ATOMS: atom_id res chain seq x y z
N GLN A 1 -12.77 -3.31 -10.79
CA GLN A 1 -11.84 -4.42 -10.52
C GLN A 1 -10.75 -3.92 -9.58
N VAL A 2 -10.19 -4.77 -8.72
CA VAL A 2 -9.04 -4.38 -7.88
C VAL A 2 -7.80 -4.21 -8.78
N PRO A 3 -7.06 -3.08 -8.69
CA PRO A 3 -5.84 -2.91 -9.47
C PRO A 3 -4.81 -3.99 -9.15
N GLU A 4 -4.14 -4.54 -10.17
CA GLU A 4 -3.08 -5.55 -9.98
C GLU A 4 -1.98 -5.05 -9.06
N ARG A 5 -1.59 -3.77 -9.21
CA ARG A 5 -0.64 -3.08 -8.35
C ARG A 5 -1.01 -3.11 -6.86
N PHE A 6 -2.31 -3.07 -6.53
CA PHE A 6 -2.76 -3.17 -5.15
C PHE A 6 -2.48 -4.57 -4.57
N LEU A 7 -2.69 -5.62 -5.36
CA LEU A 7 -2.41 -6.99 -4.95
C LEU A 7 -0.91 -7.22 -4.73
N GLU A 8 -0.06 -6.67 -5.59
CA GLU A 8 1.40 -6.70 -5.43
C GLU A 8 1.84 -6.04 -4.12
N VAL A 9 1.36 -4.82 -3.85
CA VAL A 9 1.67 -4.07 -2.63
C VAL A 9 1.17 -4.82 -1.40
N ALA A 10 -0.04 -5.39 -1.45
CA ALA A 10 -0.60 -6.17 -0.35
C ALA A 10 0.24 -7.44 -0.07
N GLN A 11 0.69 -8.14 -1.11
CA GLN A 11 1.54 -9.33 -0.95
C GLN A 11 2.90 -8.99 -0.33
N ILE A 12 3.54 -7.92 -0.78
CA ILE A 12 4.81 -7.45 -0.21
C ILE A 12 4.61 -7.01 1.24
N THR A 13 3.54 -6.26 1.51
CA THR A 13 3.19 -5.82 2.87
C THR A 13 3.05 -7.01 3.81
N LEU A 14 2.25 -8.01 3.45
CA LEU A 14 2.04 -9.21 4.25
C LEU A 14 3.35 -9.96 4.51
N ARG A 15 4.23 -10.06 3.49
CA ARG A 15 5.56 -10.67 3.64
C ARG A 15 6.39 -9.94 4.70
N GLU A 16 6.46 -8.61 4.63
CA GLU A 16 7.23 -7.79 5.56
C GLU A 16 6.70 -7.92 7.00
N PHE A 17 5.38 -7.89 7.19
CA PHE A 17 4.76 -8.11 8.49
C PHE A 17 5.05 -9.52 9.03
N PHE A 18 4.88 -10.55 8.20
CA PHE A 18 5.17 -11.93 8.57
C PHE A 18 6.63 -12.11 9.00
N ASN A 19 7.57 -11.60 8.19
CA ASN A 19 9.00 -11.67 8.48
C ASN A 19 9.36 -10.95 9.78
N ALA A 20 8.75 -9.80 10.06
CA ALA A 20 9.00 -9.06 11.29
C ALA A 20 8.54 -9.84 12.53
N ILE A 21 7.36 -10.45 12.49
CA ILE A 21 6.82 -11.27 13.59
C ILE A 21 7.67 -12.53 13.79
N VAL A 22 7.97 -13.27 12.71
CA VAL A 22 8.78 -14.48 12.80
C VAL A 22 10.19 -14.19 13.32
N ALA A 23 10.76 -13.04 13.01
CA ALA A 23 12.05 -12.59 13.51
C ALA A 23 11.98 -11.93 14.91
N GLY A 24 10.80 -11.84 15.53
CA GLY A 24 10.60 -11.20 16.84
C GLY A 24 10.88 -9.69 16.85
N LYS A 25 10.83 -9.03 15.68
CA LYS A 25 11.04 -7.58 15.56
C LYS A 25 9.80 -6.78 15.94
N ASP A 26 8.65 -7.41 16.01
CA ASP A 26 7.35 -6.80 16.31
C ASP A 26 7.21 -6.26 17.76
N VAL A 27 8.14 -6.65 18.65
CA VAL A 27 8.25 -6.12 20.01
C VAL A 27 8.79 -4.70 20.07
N ASP A 28 9.55 -4.26 19.05
CA ASP A 28 10.08 -2.90 18.97
C ASP A 28 8.94 -1.94 18.57
N PRO A 29 8.61 -0.87 19.32
CA PRO A 29 7.49 0.02 18.99
C PRO A 29 7.52 0.63 17.58
N SER A 30 8.70 0.72 16.97
CA SER A 30 8.94 1.29 15.65
C SER A 30 8.99 0.27 14.51
N TRP A 31 8.78 -1.02 14.76
CA TRP A 31 8.89 -2.09 13.75
C TRP A 31 8.08 -1.83 12.48
N LYS A 32 6.85 -1.33 12.64
CA LYS A 32 5.96 -0.96 11.52
C LYS A 32 6.51 0.19 10.68
N LYS A 33 7.33 1.08 11.26
CA LYS A 33 7.96 2.19 10.53
C LYS A 33 8.89 1.69 9.43
N ALA A 34 9.59 0.58 9.64
CA ALA A 34 10.41 -0.04 8.60
C ALA A 34 9.52 -0.57 7.46
N ILE A 35 8.40 -1.19 7.79
CA ILE A 35 7.44 -1.73 6.82
C ILE A 35 6.77 -0.60 6.03
N TYR A 36 6.32 0.47 6.68
CA TYR A 36 5.75 1.65 6.01
C TYR A 36 6.73 2.31 5.04
N LYS A 37 8.03 2.32 5.37
CA LYS A 37 9.06 2.82 4.44
C LYS A 37 9.22 1.94 3.19
N VAL A 38 8.95 0.63 3.28
CA VAL A 38 8.93 -0.25 2.10
C VAL A 38 7.69 0.04 1.26
N ILE A 39 6.51 0.08 1.90
CA ILE A 39 5.23 0.30 1.21
C ILE A 39 5.20 1.66 0.50
N CYS A 40 5.68 2.72 1.16
CA CYS A 40 5.70 4.08 0.59
C CYS A 40 6.51 4.18 -0.72
N LYS A 41 7.49 3.30 -0.92
CA LYS A 41 8.25 3.24 -2.19
C LYS A 41 7.50 2.57 -3.33
N LEU A 42 6.43 1.85 -3.00
CA LEU A 42 5.59 1.13 -3.97
C LEU A 42 4.33 1.92 -4.34
N ASP A 43 4.00 2.96 -3.55
CA ASP A 43 2.87 3.85 -3.81
C ASP A 43 2.95 4.41 -5.23
N SER A 44 1.82 4.33 -5.92
CA SER A 44 1.62 4.96 -7.21
C SER A 44 0.95 6.31 -7.01
N GLU A 45 1.14 7.23 -7.95
CA GLU A 45 0.43 8.50 -7.91
C GLU A 45 -1.08 8.27 -7.96
N VAL A 46 -1.80 9.05 -7.16
CA VAL A 46 -3.26 9.02 -7.17
C VAL A 46 -3.72 9.64 -8.50
N PRO A 47 -4.51 8.91 -9.32
CA PRO A 47 -4.98 9.43 -10.60
C PRO A 47 -5.67 10.80 -10.47
N GLU A 48 -5.32 11.74 -11.34
CA GLU A 48 -5.82 13.13 -11.29
C GLU A 48 -7.36 13.24 -11.40
N ILE A 49 -8.00 12.29 -12.07
CA ILE A 49 -9.46 12.15 -12.16
C ILE A 49 -10.14 12.18 -10.79
N PHE A 50 -9.48 11.65 -9.75
CA PHE A 50 -10.03 11.66 -8.40
C PHE A 50 -10.11 13.07 -7.78
N LYS A 51 -9.38 14.04 -8.34
CA LYS A 51 -9.45 15.45 -7.94
C LYS A 51 -10.53 16.23 -8.69
N SER A 52 -11.08 15.68 -9.77
CA SER A 52 -12.14 16.32 -10.56
C SER A 52 -13.44 16.37 -9.77
N PRO A 53 -14.18 17.51 -9.77
CA PRO A 53 -15.55 17.56 -9.25
C PRO A 53 -16.48 16.58 -9.97
N ASN A 54 -16.13 16.21 -11.21
CA ASN A 54 -16.88 15.29 -12.06
C ASN A 54 -16.30 13.87 -12.04
N CYS A 55 -15.43 13.53 -11.08
CA CYS A 55 -14.75 12.24 -10.93
C CYS A 55 -15.64 11.02 -11.22
N LEU A 56 -16.83 10.97 -10.61
CA LEU A 56 -17.76 9.84 -10.79
C LEU A 56 -18.27 9.71 -12.23
N GLN A 57 -18.45 10.83 -12.92
CA GLN A 57 -18.91 10.83 -14.30
C GLN A 57 -17.80 10.39 -15.25
N GLU A 58 -16.57 10.83 -15.02
CA GLU A 58 -15.40 10.43 -15.81
C GLU A 58 -14.97 8.97 -15.56
N LEU A 59 -15.23 8.41 -14.37
CA LEU A 59 -14.92 7.00 -14.04
C LEU A 59 -15.90 5.98 -14.63
N LEU A 60 -17.10 6.43 -15.00
CA LEU A 60 -18.17 5.59 -15.55
C LEU A 60 -18.21 5.59 -17.08
N HIS A 61 -17.40 6.43 -17.72
CA HIS A 61 -17.19 6.49 -19.17
C HIS A 61 -15.95 5.70 -19.59
#